data_AF-A0AAW9KQH7-F1
#
_entry.id   AF-A0AAW9KQH7-F1
#
_cell.length_a   1.000
_cell.length_b   1.000
_cell.length_c   1.000
_cell.angle_alpha   90.00
_cell.angle_beta   90.00
_cell.angle_gamma   90.00
#
_symmetry.space_group_name_H-M   'P 1'
#
loop_
_entity.id
_entity.type
_entity.pdbx_description
1 polymer ?
#
loop_
_entity_poly.entity_id
_entity_poly.type
_entity_poly.pdbx_seq_one_letter_code
_entity_poly.pdbx_strand_id
1 'polypeptide(L)' 'MSNEVATHDDADGYRLTLELSHPDCWMLEATSESAARLLVNAVYIVEGNVKAHVVAHANETETIDDLVAVTRRPHTPTP' A
#
# COMPACT_ATOMS: atom_id res chain seq x y z
N MET A 1 10.48 -20.01 -34.83
CA MET A 1 11.07 -19.34 -33.64
C MET A 1 10.16 -19.65 -32.47
N SER A 2 10.40 -20.78 -31.80
CA SER A 2 9.67 -21.17 -30.60
C SER A 2 10.39 -20.54 -29.42
N ASN A 3 9.71 -19.69 -28.66
CA ASN A 3 10.26 -19.13 -27.43
C ASN A 3 9.83 -20.05 -26.29
N GLU A 4 10.74 -20.88 -25.80
CA GLU A 4 10.53 -21.61 -24.55
C GLU A 4 10.50 -20.61 -23.40
N VAL A 5 9.38 -20.57 -22.68
CA VAL A 5 9.28 -19.89 -21.40
C VAL A 5 9.96 -20.80 -20.38
N ALA A 6 11.18 -20.46 -20.00
CA ALA A 6 11.85 -21.12 -18.88
C ALA A 6 11.05 -20.85 -17.60
N THR A 7 10.31 -21.85 -17.14
CA THR A 7 9.74 -21.87 -15.79
C THR A 7 10.91 -22.01 -14.81
N HIS A 8 11.37 -20.90 -14.25
CA HIS A 8 12.28 -20.93 -13.11
C HIS A 8 11.47 -21.39 -11.89
N ASP A 9 11.60 -22.68 -11.55
CA ASP A 9 11.12 -23.25 -10.27
C ASP A 9 12.23 -23.13 -9.21
N ASP A 10 12.67 -21.89 -8.97
CA ASP A 10 13.56 -21.54 -7.86
C ASP A 10 12.77 -20.68 -6.87
N ALA A 11 11.79 -21.28 -6.20
CA ALA A 11 10.96 -20.61 -5.21
C ALA A 11 11.62 -20.54 -3.82
N ASP A 12 12.94 -20.40 -3.72
CA ASP A 12 13.61 -20.02 -2.48
C ASP A 12 13.69 -18.49 -2.38
N GLY A 13 12.51 -17.87 -2.25
CA GLY A 13 12.35 -16.44 -2.01
C GLY A 13 11.87 -16.19 -0.58
N TYR A 14 12.59 -15.37 0.18
CA TYR A 14 12.11 -14.91 1.49
C TYR A 14 11.08 -13.79 1.29
N ARG A 15 9.84 -14.02 1.72
CA ARG A 15 8.81 -12.98 1.82
C ARG A 15 8.81 -12.38 3.23
N LEU A 16 9.40 -11.20 3.37
CA LEU A 16 9.30 -10.41 4.60
C LEU A 16 7.98 -9.64 4.58
N THR A 17 7.05 -10.01 5.46
CA THR A 17 5.85 -9.22 5.76
C THR A 17 6.10 -8.48 7.06
N LEU A 18 6.18 -7.15 7.00
CA LEU A 18 6.29 -6.31 8.19
C LEU A 18 4.90 -5.79 8.56
N GLU A 19 4.38 -6.23 9.70
CA GLU A 19 3.16 -5.67 10.27
C GLU A 19 3.52 -4.45 11.12
N LEU A 20 3.24 -3.27 10.59
CA LEU A 20 3.43 -2.00 11.30
C LEU A 20 2.09 -1.56 11.91
N SER A 21 2.05 -1.48 13.23
CA SER A 21 0.92 -0.90 13.95
C SER A 21 1.34 0.42 14.57
N HIS A 22 0.62 1.49 14.24
CA HIS A 22 0.69 2.76 14.96
C HIS A 22 -0.71 3.16 15.41
N PRO A 23 -0.86 3.86 16.55
CA PRO A 23 -2.14 4.42 16.94
C PRO A 23 -2.64 5.35 15.84
N ASP A 24 -3.94 5.29 15.55
CA ASP A 24 -4.60 6.09 14.51
C ASP A 24 -3.97 5.94 13.12
N CYS A 25 -3.80 4.69 12.69
CA CYS A 25 -3.31 4.38 11.34
C CYS A 25 -4.32 4.73 10.26
N TRP A 26 -4.20 5.95 9.77
CA TRP A 26 -4.95 6.44 8.62
C TRP A 26 -4.86 5.50 7.40
N MET A 27 -3.73 4.82 7.15
CA MET A 27 -3.64 3.85 6.05
C MET A 27 -4.54 2.62 6.26
N LEU A 28 -4.77 2.19 7.51
CA LEU A 28 -5.74 1.13 7.81
C LEU A 28 -7.17 1.61 7.60
N GLU A 29 -7.50 2.83 8.01
CA GLU A 29 -8.80 3.45 7.74
C GLU A 29 -9.05 3.52 6.23
N ALA A 30 -8.10 4.08 5.47
CA ALA A 30 -8.21 4.26 4.03
C ALA A 30 -8.35 2.95 3.24
N THR A 31 -7.68 1.88 3.69
CA THR A 31 -7.78 0.55 3.07
C THR A 31 -8.94 -0.28 3.60
N SER A 32 -9.59 0.12 4.70
CA SER A 32 -10.84 -0.52 5.15
C SER A 32 -12.06 -0.07 4.32
N GLU A 33 -11.98 1.13 3.74
CA GLU A 33 -13.03 1.73 2.91
C GLU A 33 -12.88 1.45 1.41
N SER A 34 -11.82 0.77 0.98
CA SER A 34 -11.56 0.45 -0.42
C SER A 34 -11.01 -0.97 -0.57
N ALA A 35 -11.34 -1.66 -1.66
CA ALA A 35 -10.72 -2.94 -2.00
C ALA A 35 -9.28 -2.80 -2.52
N ALA A 36 -8.79 -1.57 -2.70
CA ALA A 36 -7.40 -1.31 -3.08
C ALA A 36 -6.44 -1.59 -1.92
N ARG A 37 -5.20 -1.95 -2.28
CA ARG A 37 -4.12 -2.21 -1.33
C ARG A 37 -3.01 -1.17 -1.50
N LEU A 38 -2.32 -0.86 -0.41
CA LEU A 38 -1.15 0.01 -0.40
C LEU A 38 0.11 -0.80 -0.13
N LEU A 39 1.13 -0.62 -0.96
CA LEU A 39 2.48 -1.08 -0.73
C LEU A 39 3.34 0.10 -0.29
N VAL A 40 3.91 0.03 0.91
CA VAL A 40 4.79 1.10 1.41
C VAL A 40 6.20 0.91 0.85
N ASN A 41 6.66 1.84 0.03
CA ASN A 41 8.01 1.83 -0.54
C ASN A 41 9.04 2.47 0.39
N ALA A 42 8.65 3.54 1.10
CA ALA A 42 9.53 4.25 2.02
C ALA A 42 8.71 4.98 3.09
N VAL A 43 9.27 5.06 4.30
CA VAL A 43 8.75 5.89 5.38
C VAL A 43 9.91 6.73 5.92
N TYR A 44 9.70 8.04 6.06
CA TYR A 44 10.72 8.96 6.55
C TYR A 44 10.06 10.13 7.30
N ILE A 45 10.81 10.77 8.20
CA ILE A 45 10.34 11.91 8.98
C ILE A 45 10.75 13.20 8.27
N VAL A 46 9.80 14.11 8.07
CA VAL A 46 10.04 15.47 7.55
C VAL A 46 9.33 16.46 8.44
N GLU A 47 10.08 17.41 9.03
CA GLU A 47 9.52 18.46 9.88
C GLU A 47 8.68 17.91 11.05
N GLY A 48 9.12 16.79 11.64
CA GLY A 48 8.40 16.12 12.73
C GLY A 48 7.19 15.28 12.30
N ASN A 49 6.86 15.26 11.00
CA ASN A 49 5.74 14.49 10.45
C ASN A 49 6.24 13.22 9.76
N VAL A 50 5.50 12.12 9.94
CA VAL A 50 5.73 10.88 9.19
C VAL A 50 5.23 11.08 7.75
N LYS A 51 6.12 10.88 6.78
CA LYS A 51 5.79 10.80 5.35
C LYS A 51 6.02 9.39 4.85
N ALA A 52 5.03 8.85 4.15
CA ALA A 52 5.10 7.56 3.50
C ALA A 52 5.00 7.73 1.98
N HIS A 53 5.88 7.07 1.25
CA HIS A 53 5.72 6.86 -0.19
C HIS A 53 5.09 5.49 -0.38
N VAL A 54 3.89 5.47 -0.97
CA VAL A 54 3.10 4.26 -1.14
C VAL A 54 2.71 4.08 -2.60
N VAL A 55 2.58 2.83 -3.02
CA VAL A 55 2.03 2.43 -4.32
C VAL A 55 0.68 1.79 -4.09
N ALA A 56 -0.35 2.31 -4.76
CA ALA A 56 -1.68 1.70 -4.74
C ALA A 56 -1.78 0.58 -5.78
N HIS A 57 -2.43 -0.52 -5.42
CA HIS A 57 -2.68 -1.65 -6.31
C HIS A 57 -4.14 -2.11 -6.18
N ALA A 58 -4.80 -2.29 -7.31
CA ALA A 58 -6.13 -2.87 -7.43
C ALA A 58 -6.28 -3.55 -8.80
N ASN A 59 -7.29 -4.40 -8.94
CA ASN A 59 -7.58 -5.08 -10.20
C ASN A 59 -8.34 -4.18 -11.19
N GLU A 60 -8.92 -3.09 -10.71
CA GLU A 60 -9.77 -2.16 -11.47
C GLU A 60 -9.38 -0.71 -11.15
N THR A 61 -9.46 0.17 -12.14
CA THR A 61 -9.12 1.59 -11.97
C THR A 61 -10.10 2.33 -11.07
N GLU A 62 -11.38 1.98 -11.09
CA GLU A 62 -12.41 2.57 -10.24
C GLU A 62 -12.10 2.38 -8.75
N THR A 63 -11.55 1.22 -8.37
CA THR A 63 -11.12 0.95 -6.99
C THR A 63 -9.97 1.86 -6.55
N ILE A 64 -9.07 2.24 -7.48
CA ILE A 64 -8.01 3.21 -7.21
C ILE A 64 -8.61 4.60 -7.02
N ASP A 65 -9.59 4.98 -7.84
CA ASP A 65 -10.27 6.27 -7.71
C ASP A 65 -11.01 6.39 -6.37
N ASP A 66 -11.68 5.32 -5.91
CA ASP A 66 -12.30 5.25 -4.60
C ASP A 66 -11.29 5.44 -3.47
N LEU A 67 -10.14 4.75 -3.54
CA LEU A 67 -9.04 4.93 -2.58
C LEU A 67 -8.55 6.38 -2.57
N VAL A 68 -8.33 6.98 -3.74
CA VAL A 68 -7.91 8.39 -3.86
C VAL A 68 -8.96 9.32 -3.24
N ALA A 69 -10.25 9.05 -3.44
CA ALA A 69 -11.33 9.83 -2.84
C ALA A 69 -11.29 9.77 -1.31
N VAL A 70 -11.07 8.60 -0.72
CA VAL A 70 -10.88 8.45 0.73
C VAL A 70 -9.65 9.24 1.18
N THR A 71 -8.55 9.18 0.43
CA THR A 71 -7.32 9.88 0.85
C THR A 71 -7.38 11.41 0.83
N ARG A 72 -8.31 11.97 0.06
CA ARG A 72 -8.52 13.42 -0.02
C ARG A 72 -9.44 13.94 1.08
N ARG A 73 -10.11 13.05 1.83
CA ARG A 73 -10.93 13.48 2.96
C ARG A 73 -10.00 14.02 4.05
N PRO A 74 -10.36 15.13 4.70
CA PRO A 74 -9.61 15.61 5.85
C PRO A 74 -9.64 14.54 6.95
N HIS A 75 -8.50 13.90 7.20
CA HIS A 75 -8.34 13.02 8.35
C HIS A 75 -8.03 13.89 9.58
N THR A 76 -8.89 13.81 10.58
CA THR A 76 -8.61 14.40 11.89
C THR A 76 -8.09 13.25 12.76
N PRO A 77 -6.81 13.25 13.15
CA PRO A 77 -6.30 12.21 14.04
C PRO A 77 -7.09 12.26 15.35
N THR A 78 -7.61 11.12 15.77
CA THR A 78 -8.28 10.98 17.07
C THR A 78 -7.23 11.17 18.17
N PRO A 79 -7.50 11.94 19.24
CA PRO A 79 -6.53 12.20 20.31
C PRO A 79 -6.24 10.97 21.18
#